data_AF-A0A2I4BRB9-F1
#
_entry.id   AF-A0A2I4BRB9-F1
#
_cell.length_a   1.000
_cell.length_b   1.000
_cell.length_c   1.000
_cell.angle_alpha   90.00
_cell.angle_beta   90.00
_cell.angle_gamma   90.00
#
_symmetry.space_group_name_H-M   'P 1'
#
loop_
_entity.id
_entity.type
_entity.pdbx_description
1 polymer ?
#
loop_
_entity_poly.entity_id
_entity_poly.type
_entity_poly.pdbx_seq_one_letter_code
_entity_poly.pdbx_strand_id
1 'polypeptide(L)'
;MRAVRSFSVFLLMLAALTAAEAGLTSSRRDSSDGFCLNRGTSVPSLSTGQHMFCLCPDGFTGSRCETRQTLVSKPNPTNSPRPPVAPANTAGCYEGVGLYYRGTVSTTVSGTTCEDWDSDTRTSHLSSDVLSGRHNYCRNVNLRLRPGCYVRKNLRLVWEYCNIPLCDFKSPVNPAPSPAPTQTQTAELTCGQRPGRRQMRIVGGSVVSVKSHPWFAAIFQRTRQVEVFLCGGSLISPCWVLTAAHCFDGGLQSRKQLFSVVLGKSSLNQMDSAAEQTFRVEEIFIHEEYNNSQGNYNNDIALVKLEAKQGKCSEETDWVRTVCLPPPQRRLQPGVTCEIAGFGKERHGSSRFSQNLREAQVDLVADDVCRQEGYYSDMITDNMFCAARPDWSQDACTGDSGGPLVHEVQGRLFLFGVVSWGDRCAVQNRPGVYARVTNYNKWIGEKTGLASIAAGTMFPLK
;
A
#
# COMPACT_ATOMS: atom_id res chain seq x y z
N MET A 1 35.56 8.02 -58.64
CA MET A 1 35.22 7.52 -60.00
C MET A 1 34.79 6.06 -59.85
N ARG A 2 33.67 5.61 -60.45
CA ARG A 2 33.61 4.75 -61.67
C ARG A 2 34.53 3.51 -61.62
N ALA A 3 34.09 2.27 -61.88
CA ALA A 3 32.77 1.80 -62.35
C ALA A 3 32.53 0.27 -62.16
N VAL A 4 31.26 -0.10 -61.88
CA VAL A 4 30.37 -1.05 -62.61
C VAL A 4 30.70 -2.57 -62.70
N ARG A 5 29.70 -3.37 -62.25
CA ARG A 5 29.00 -4.58 -62.82
C ARG A 5 29.74 -5.47 -63.85
N SER A 6 29.52 -6.78 -63.99
CA SER A 6 28.38 -7.68 -63.66
C SER A 6 28.87 -9.18 -63.63
N PHE A 7 28.13 -10.30 -63.73
CA PHE A 7 26.70 -10.63 -63.96
C PHE A 7 26.37 -12.10 -63.50
N SER A 8 25.09 -12.36 -63.21
CA SER A 8 24.32 -13.63 -63.42
C SER A 8 24.54 -14.91 -62.55
N VAL A 9 23.58 -15.85 -62.40
CA VAL A 9 22.10 -15.85 -62.10
C VAL A 9 21.48 -17.27 -62.26
N PHE A 10 20.38 -17.59 -61.53
CA PHE A 10 19.54 -18.84 -61.55
C PHE A 10 20.25 -20.14 -61.08
N LEU A 11 19.62 -21.20 -60.56
CA LEU A 11 18.40 -21.49 -59.72
C LEU A 11 18.63 -22.95 -59.16
N LEU A 12 18.00 -23.51 -58.11
CA LEU A 12 16.58 -23.94 -58.01
C LEU A 12 16.30 -24.50 -56.60
N MET A 13 15.06 -24.33 -56.12
CA MET A 13 14.52 -24.99 -54.93
C MET A 13 13.79 -26.28 -55.34
N LEU A 14 13.74 -27.27 -54.45
CA LEU A 14 12.67 -28.26 -54.43
C LEU A 14 12.08 -28.35 -53.01
N ALA A 15 10.77 -28.55 -52.91
CA ALA A 15 10.05 -28.61 -51.64
C ALA A 15 9.32 -29.96 -51.50
N ALA A 16 9.06 -30.37 -50.26
CA ALA A 16 8.17 -31.48 -49.95
C ALA A 16 7.34 -31.11 -48.71
N LEU A 17 6.03 -30.92 -48.90
CA LEU A 17 5.05 -31.02 -47.81
C LEU A 17 4.49 -32.43 -47.80
N THR A 18 4.24 -32.96 -46.60
CA THR A 18 3.07 -33.80 -46.33
C THR A 18 2.66 -33.58 -44.87
N ALA A 19 1.37 -33.67 -44.60
CA ALA A 19 0.79 -33.59 -43.26
C ALA A 19 -0.10 -34.81 -43.01
N ALA A 20 -0.14 -35.27 -41.76
CA ALA A 20 -1.11 -36.23 -41.26
C ALA A 20 -1.28 -36.00 -39.75
N GLU A 21 -2.52 -36.14 -39.26
CA GLU A 21 -2.90 -35.85 -37.88
C GLU A 21 -3.17 -37.13 -37.06
N ALA A 22 -3.48 -36.91 -35.77
CA ALA A 22 -4.32 -37.75 -34.91
C ALA A 22 -3.79 -39.13 -34.47
N GLY A 23 -3.52 -39.23 -33.17
CA GLY A 23 -3.27 -40.48 -32.45
C GLY A 23 -3.48 -40.31 -30.94
N LEU A 24 -4.73 -40.23 -30.49
CA LEU A 24 -5.04 -40.08 -29.05
C LEU A 24 -4.65 -41.35 -28.28
N THR A 25 -3.84 -41.21 -27.24
CA THR A 25 -4.00 -42.02 -26.01
C THR A 25 -3.89 -41.15 -24.78
N SER A 26 -4.89 -41.26 -23.90
CA SER A 26 -4.88 -40.59 -22.60
C SER A 26 -3.89 -41.27 -21.65
N SER A 27 -3.03 -40.48 -21.00
CA SER A 27 -2.64 -40.78 -19.63
C SER A 27 -2.68 -39.52 -18.78
N ARG A 28 -3.88 -39.16 -18.30
CA ARG A 28 -4.00 -38.38 -17.06
C ARG A 28 -3.35 -39.19 -15.93
N ARG A 29 -2.08 -38.93 -15.64
CA ARG A 29 -1.52 -39.29 -14.33
C ARG A 29 -2.01 -38.26 -13.33
N ASP A 30 -3.06 -38.65 -12.62
CA ASP A 30 -3.67 -37.88 -11.55
C ASP A 30 -2.65 -37.65 -10.42
N SER A 31 -2.07 -36.46 -10.35
CA SER A 31 -1.28 -36.01 -9.21
C SER A 31 -2.21 -35.29 -8.23
N SER A 32 -3.10 -36.05 -7.60
CA SER A 32 -4.10 -35.58 -6.62
C SER A 32 -3.49 -35.24 -5.25
N ASP A 33 -2.32 -34.59 -5.23
CA ASP A 33 -1.75 -33.92 -4.05
C ASP A 33 -2.51 -32.60 -3.84
N GLY A 34 -3.71 -32.72 -3.26
CA GLY A 34 -4.60 -31.60 -3.06
C GLY A 34 -3.94 -30.51 -2.21
N PHE A 35 -3.81 -29.29 -2.78
CA PHE A 35 -3.34 -28.11 -2.05
C PHE A 35 -4.02 -27.96 -0.68
N CYS A 36 -5.29 -28.37 -0.58
CA CYS A 36 -6.05 -28.46 0.65
C CYS A 36 -6.31 -29.91 1.06
N LEU A 37 -5.93 -30.25 2.29
CA LEU A 37 -6.16 -31.54 2.93
C LEU A 37 -7.55 -31.57 3.59
N ASN A 38 -7.96 -32.73 4.10
CA ASN A 38 -9.18 -32.92 4.90
C ASN A 38 -10.47 -32.37 4.28
N ARG A 39 -10.58 -32.37 2.93
CA ARG A 39 -11.68 -31.78 2.13
C ARG A 39 -11.78 -30.24 2.19
N GLY A 40 -10.70 -29.53 2.51
CA GLY A 40 -10.65 -28.09 2.35
C GLY A 40 -10.78 -27.66 0.87
N THR A 41 -11.34 -26.47 0.64
CA THR A 41 -11.56 -25.93 -0.71
C THR A 41 -10.44 -24.95 -1.09
N SER A 42 -9.79 -25.20 -2.23
CA SER A 42 -8.74 -24.34 -2.78
C SER A 42 -9.29 -23.05 -3.36
N VAL A 43 -8.81 -21.90 -2.86
CA VAL A 43 -9.14 -20.58 -3.40
C VAL A 43 -8.04 -20.09 -4.35
N PRO A 44 -8.34 -19.85 -5.64
CA PRO A 44 -7.38 -19.35 -6.61
C PRO A 44 -7.27 -17.81 -6.60
N SER A 45 -6.14 -17.31 -7.10
CA SER A 45 -5.89 -15.90 -7.39
C SER A 45 -6.76 -15.39 -8.54
N LEU A 46 -7.42 -14.24 -8.33
CA LEU A 46 -8.22 -13.56 -9.37
C LEU A 46 -7.37 -12.96 -10.51
N SER A 47 -6.05 -12.80 -10.32
CA SER A 47 -5.14 -12.23 -11.32
C SER A 47 -4.22 -13.24 -12.00
N THR A 48 -4.01 -14.42 -11.40
CA THR A 48 -3.09 -15.46 -11.92
C THR A 48 -3.67 -16.87 -11.97
N GLY A 49 -4.87 -17.12 -11.43
CA GLY A 49 -5.51 -18.44 -11.36
C GLY A 49 -4.83 -19.47 -10.44
N GLN A 50 -3.65 -19.15 -9.90
CA GLN A 50 -2.87 -20.04 -9.03
C GLN A 50 -3.50 -20.15 -7.63
N HIS A 51 -3.31 -21.30 -6.97
CA HIS A 51 -3.73 -21.52 -5.58
C HIS A 51 -3.14 -20.47 -4.63
N MET A 52 -3.96 -19.89 -3.74
CA MET A 52 -3.51 -18.97 -2.69
C MET A 52 -3.67 -19.53 -1.28
N PHE A 53 -4.82 -20.10 -0.94
CA PHE A 53 -5.12 -20.63 0.40
C PHE A 53 -6.29 -21.61 0.39
N CYS A 54 -6.51 -22.25 1.54
CA CYS A 54 -7.57 -23.22 1.77
C CYS A 54 -8.69 -22.71 2.69
N LEU A 55 -9.94 -23.00 2.33
CA LEU A 55 -11.09 -22.89 3.23
C LEU A 55 -11.31 -24.24 3.91
N CYS A 56 -11.20 -24.29 5.23
CA CYS A 56 -11.24 -25.54 5.99
C CYS A 56 -12.65 -25.89 6.49
N PRO A 57 -13.06 -27.17 6.46
CA PRO A 57 -14.31 -27.62 7.06
C PRO A 57 -14.21 -27.70 8.58
N ASP A 58 -15.37 -27.76 9.25
CA ASP A 58 -15.47 -27.76 10.71
C ASP A 58 -14.57 -28.81 11.39
N GLY A 59 -13.85 -28.36 12.42
CA GLY A 59 -12.89 -29.19 13.14
C GLY A 59 -11.50 -29.28 12.50
N PHE A 60 -11.22 -28.53 11.42
CA PHE A 60 -9.90 -28.42 10.81
C PHE A 60 -9.43 -26.97 10.64
N THR A 61 -8.12 -26.75 10.84
CA THR A 61 -7.43 -25.45 10.74
C THR A 61 -6.04 -25.65 10.12
N GLY A 62 -5.30 -24.56 9.92
CA GLY A 62 -3.99 -24.59 9.26
C GLY A 62 -4.04 -24.12 7.80
N SER A 63 -2.89 -23.90 7.17
CA SER A 63 -2.82 -23.27 5.84
C SER A 63 -3.29 -24.17 4.70
N ARG A 64 -3.14 -25.49 4.86
CA ARG A 64 -3.66 -26.57 4.02
C ARG A 64 -4.78 -27.36 4.71
N CYS A 65 -5.37 -26.86 5.80
CA CYS A 65 -6.34 -27.58 6.65
C CYS A 65 -5.78 -28.86 7.31
N GLU A 66 -4.48 -28.87 7.59
CA GLU A 66 -3.69 -29.98 8.13
C GLU A 66 -3.93 -30.25 9.63
N THR A 67 -4.33 -29.25 10.40
CA THR A 67 -4.46 -29.33 11.87
C THR A 67 -5.89 -29.70 12.26
N ARG A 68 -6.07 -30.78 13.03
CA ARG A 68 -7.37 -31.15 13.59
C ARG A 68 -7.62 -30.42 14.90
N GLN A 69 -8.69 -29.62 14.97
CA GLN A 69 -9.05 -28.85 16.15
C GLN A 69 -9.64 -29.78 17.23
N THR A 70 -8.91 -29.99 18.32
CA THR A 70 -9.37 -30.80 19.45
C THR A 70 -10.42 -30.04 20.26
N LEU A 71 -11.64 -30.58 20.30
CA LEU A 71 -12.71 -30.06 21.15
C LEU A 71 -12.38 -30.33 22.62
N VAL A 72 -11.89 -29.31 23.32
CA VAL A 72 -11.76 -29.35 24.80
C VAL A 72 -13.17 -29.46 25.39
N SER A 73 -13.40 -30.54 26.15
CA SER A 73 -14.71 -30.90 26.69
C SER A 73 -15.22 -29.88 27.71
N LYS A 74 -16.43 -29.33 27.45
CA LYS A 74 -17.20 -28.56 28.44
C LYS A 74 -18.01 -29.49 29.35
N PRO A 75 -18.18 -29.18 30.65
CA PRO A 75 -19.14 -29.83 31.52
C PRO A 75 -20.60 -29.43 31.18
N ASN A 76 -21.55 -30.12 31.83
CA ASN A 76 -22.97 -30.20 31.45
C ASN A 76 -23.76 -28.87 31.58
N PRO A 77 -24.85 -28.64 30.82
CA PRO A 77 -25.54 -27.35 30.78
C PRO A 77 -26.83 -27.28 31.62
N THR A 78 -26.98 -26.21 32.40
CA THR A 78 -28.28 -25.74 32.92
C THR A 78 -28.34 -24.21 32.96
N ASN A 79 -29.47 -23.64 32.55
CA ASN A 79 -29.87 -22.23 32.74
C ASN A 79 -28.97 -21.13 32.15
N SER A 80 -29.03 -20.98 30.82
CA SER A 80 -28.99 -19.64 30.19
C SER A 80 -29.77 -19.65 28.87
N PRO A 81 -30.36 -18.51 28.44
CA PRO A 81 -31.14 -18.47 27.20
C PRO A 81 -30.29 -18.83 25.97
N ARG A 82 -30.86 -19.63 25.06
CA ARG A 82 -30.26 -19.96 23.76
C ARG A 82 -29.95 -18.66 22.98
N PRO A 83 -28.69 -18.32 22.68
CA PRO A 83 -28.40 -17.33 21.65
C PRO A 83 -28.92 -17.88 20.30
N PRO A 84 -29.53 -17.04 19.44
CA PRO A 84 -30.05 -17.50 18.16
C PRO A 84 -28.92 -18.07 17.29
N VAL A 85 -29.21 -19.14 16.56
CA VAL A 85 -28.27 -19.75 15.61
C VAL A 85 -27.97 -18.74 14.52
N ALA A 86 -26.73 -18.26 14.45
CA ALA A 86 -26.29 -17.40 13.38
C ALA A 86 -26.18 -18.21 12.07
N PRO A 87 -26.90 -17.85 10.99
CA PRO A 87 -26.68 -18.45 9.69
C PRO A 87 -25.32 -17.99 9.12
N ALA A 88 -24.79 -18.74 8.16
CA ALA A 88 -23.45 -18.50 7.64
C ALA A 88 -23.28 -17.14 6.94
N ASN A 89 -22.37 -16.32 7.48
CA ASN A 89 -21.64 -15.22 6.82
C ASN A 89 -22.43 -14.25 5.91
N THR A 90 -23.39 -13.53 6.47
CA THR A 90 -23.67 -12.16 6.00
C THR A 90 -22.64 -11.19 6.59
N ALA A 91 -21.57 -10.90 5.85
CA ALA A 91 -20.59 -9.90 6.26
C ALA A 91 -21.25 -8.51 6.35
N GLY A 92 -21.52 -8.04 7.57
CA GLY A 92 -22.16 -6.74 7.83
C GLY A 92 -21.24 -5.52 7.61
N CYS A 93 -19.96 -5.75 7.33
CA CYS A 93 -18.91 -4.74 7.21
C CYS A 93 -17.88 -5.15 6.14
N TYR A 94 -17.00 -4.24 5.72
CA TYR A 94 -15.89 -4.54 4.79
C TYR A 94 -14.50 -4.23 5.39
N GLU A 95 -13.47 -4.88 4.83
CA GLU A 95 -12.06 -4.72 5.23
C GLU A 95 -11.23 -4.13 4.08
N GLY A 96 -10.20 -3.34 4.40
CA GLY A 96 -9.33 -2.69 3.41
C GLY A 96 -10.13 -1.78 2.46
N VAL A 97 -10.00 -2.01 1.15
CA VAL A 97 -10.87 -1.40 0.11
C VAL A 97 -12.11 -2.25 -0.22
N GLY A 98 -12.32 -3.40 0.45
CA GLY A 98 -13.52 -4.23 0.32
C GLY A 98 -13.58 -5.15 -0.90
N LEU A 99 -12.44 -5.51 -1.50
CA LEU A 99 -12.35 -6.49 -2.61
C LEU A 99 -12.98 -7.85 -2.25
N TYR A 100 -12.75 -8.30 -1.02
CA TYR A 100 -13.24 -9.57 -0.49
C TYR A 100 -14.57 -9.43 0.26
N TYR A 101 -15.26 -8.28 0.14
CA TYR A 101 -16.61 -8.12 0.66
C TYR A 101 -17.57 -9.05 -0.10
N ARG A 102 -18.33 -9.86 0.64
CA ARG A 102 -19.32 -10.82 0.12
C ARG A 102 -20.70 -10.68 0.76
N GLY A 103 -20.91 -9.67 1.60
CA GLY A 103 -22.19 -9.42 2.26
C GLY A 103 -23.30 -8.94 1.31
N THR A 104 -24.52 -8.80 1.83
CA THR A 104 -25.76 -8.67 1.05
C THR A 104 -26.36 -7.26 1.03
N VAL A 105 -25.57 -6.22 1.36
CA VAL A 105 -26.03 -4.82 1.22
C VAL A 105 -26.17 -4.45 -0.26
N SER A 106 -27.28 -3.81 -0.63
CA SER A 106 -27.61 -3.40 -2.01
C SER A 106 -28.19 -1.97 -2.09
N THR A 107 -27.77 -1.11 -1.16
CA THR A 107 -28.19 0.29 -1.07
C THR A 107 -26.99 1.24 -0.96
N THR A 108 -27.06 2.36 -1.67
CA THR A 108 -25.98 3.36 -1.69
C THR A 108 -26.01 4.29 -0.49
N VAL A 109 -24.95 5.07 -0.28
CA VAL A 109 -24.93 6.16 0.73
C VAL A 109 -26.01 7.23 0.45
N SER A 110 -26.47 7.38 -0.81
CA SER A 110 -27.62 8.25 -1.13
C SER A 110 -28.99 7.61 -0.91
N GLY A 111 -29.04 6.39 -0.35
CA GLY A 111 -30.27 5.60 -0.19
C GLY A 111 -30.82 5.00 -1.49
N THR A 112 -30.09 5.12 -2.60
CA THR A 112 -30.53 4.57 -3.89
C THR A 112 -30.31 3.05 -3.92
N THR A 113 -31.27 2.28 -4.44
CA THR A 113 -31.12 0.83 -4.62
C THR A 113 -30.18 0.52 -5.77
N CYS A 114 -29.28 -0.45 -5.59
CA CYS A 114 -28.35 -0.91 -6.62
C CYS A 114 -29.08 -1.60 -7.79
N GLU A 115 -28.56 -1.40 -9.00
CA GLU A 115 -28.91 -2.19 -10.20
C GLU A 115 -28.23 -3.57 -10.16
N ASP A 116 -28.82 -4.57 -10.81
CA ASP A 116 -28.27 -5.92 -10.94
C ASP A 116 -26.93 -5.91 -11.71
N TRP A 117 -25.97 -6.73 -11.29
CA TRP A 117 -24.72 -6.89 -12.04
C TRP A 117 -24.98 -7.57 -13.39
N ASP A 118 -24.41 -6.98 -14.44
CA ASP A 118 -24.48 -7.49 -15.81
C ASP A 118 -23.80 -8.86 -15.95
N SER A 119 -23.98 -9.52 -17.10
CA SER A 119 -23.49 -10.89 -17.28
C SER A 119 -21.97 -10.99 -17.36
N ASP A 120 -21.30 -9.95 -17.84
CA ASP A 120 -19.87 -9.96 -18.12
C ASP A 120 -19.10 -9.66 -16.84
N THR A 121 -19.55 -8.67 -16.06
CA THR A 121 -19.07 -8.40 -14.69
C THR A 121 -19.27 -9.61 -13.78
N ARG A 122 -20.45 -10.27 -13.82
CA ARG A 122 -20.68 -11.47 -12.98
C ARG A 122 -19.74 -12.60 -13.34
N THR A 123 -19.57 -12.90 -14.63
CA THR A 123 -18.72 -14.00 -15.10
C THR A 123 -17.23 -13.71 -14.87
N SER A 124 -16.79 -12.46 -15.08
CA SER A 124 -15.37 -12.08 -15.05
C SER A 124 -14.85 -11.71 -13.66
N HIS A 125 -15.71 -11.24 -12.75
CA HIS A 125 -15.28 -10.68 -11.46
C HIS A 125 -16.03 -11.21 -10.23
N LEU A 126 -17.18 -11.89 -10.40
CA LEU A 126 -18.01 -12.42 -9.31
C LEU A 126 -18.27 -13.94 -9.42
N SER A 127 -17.50 -14.64 -10.26
CA SER A 127 -17.58 -16.10 -10.44
C SER A 127 -17.24 -16.91 -9.17
N SER A 128 -16.63 -16.28 -8.17
CA SER A 128 -16.34 -16.84 -6.85
C SER A 128 -17.16 -16.18 -5.73
N ASP A 129 -18.34 -15.64 -6.03
CA ASP A 129 -19.25 -15.07 -5.03
C ASP A 129 -20.10 -16.15 -4.36
N VAL A 130 -20.38 -15.98 -3.07
CA VAL A 130 -21.10 -16.95 -2.22
C VAL A 130 -22.57 -17.11 -2.66
N LEU A 131 -23.09 -16.13 -3.38
CA LEU A 131 -24.44 -16.11 -3.93
C LEU A 131 -24.36 -16.06 -5.47
N SER A 132 -23.96 -17.18 -6.07
CA SER A 132 -23.55 -17.31 -7.48
C SER A 132 -24.69 -17.20 -8.53
N GLY A 133 -25.63 -16.27 -8.32
CA GLY A 133 -26.80 -16.01 -9.18
C GLY A 133 -26.81 -14.61 -9.79
N ARG A 134 -28.01 -14.08 -10.06
CA ARG A 134 -28.21 -12.64 -10.27
C ARG A 134 -28.39 -11.95 -8.92
N HIS A 135 -27.70 -10.83 -8.73
CA HIS A 135 -27.86 -9.96 -7.57
C HIS A 135 -27.37 -8.55 -7.86
N ASN A 136 -27.77 -7.61 -7.01
CA ASN A 136 -27.34 -6.21 -7.00
C ASN A 136 -26.46 -5.86 -5.78
N TYR A 137 -26.05 -6.84 -4.97
CA TYR A 137 -25.22 -6.60 -3.77
C TYR A 137 -23.93 -5.85 -4.09
N CYS A 138 -23.57 -4.88 -3.26
CA CYS A 138 -22.42 -4.00 -3.45
C CYS A 138 -21.10 -4.76 -3.46
N ARG A 139 -20.18 -4.39 -4.35
CA ARG A 139 -18.87 -5.04 -4.54
C ARG A 139 -17.81 -4.00 -4.89
N ASN A 140 -16.54 -4.39 -4.86
CA ASN A 140 -15.45 -3.56 -5.36
C ASN A 140 -14.67 -4.22 -6.51
N VAL A 141 -15.40 -4.66 -7.54
CA VAL A 141 -14.83 -5.33 -8.73
C VAL A 141 -13.78 -4.49 -9.47
N ASN A 142 -13.86 -3.16 -9.34
CA ASN A 142 -13.06 -2.19 -10.10
C ASN A 142 -11.97 -1.47 -9.28
N LEU A 143 -11.53 -2.05 -8.15
CA LEU A 143 -10.43 -1.51 -7.31
C LEU A 143 -10.63 -0.02 -6.95
N ARG A 144 -11.85 0.37 -6.59
CA ARG A 144 -12.20 1.72 -6.12
C ARG A 144 -11.90 1.91 -4.63
N LEU A 145 -12.23 3.07 -4.08
CA LEU A 145 -11.97 3.43 -2.68
C LEU A 145 -12.62 2.48 -1.66
N ARG A 146 -13.84 2.00 -1.96
CA ARG A 146 -14.66 1.09 -1.12
C ARG A 146 -15.74 0.39 -1.96
N PRO A 147 -16.46 -0.61 -1.42
CA PRO A 147 -17.57 -1.26 -2.14
C PRO A 147 -18.67 -0.29 -2.57
N GLY A 148 -19.24 -0.57 -3.74
CA GLY A 148 -20.30 0.21 -4.35
C GLY A 148 -21.08 -0.61 -5.37
N CYS A 149 -21.90 0.07 -6.15
CA CYS A 149 -22.68 -0.52 -7.22
C CYS A 149 -23.00 0.52 -8.29
N TYR A 150 -23.59 0.09 -9.40
CA TYR A 150 -24.24 1.01 -10.33
C TYR A 150 -25.67 1.31 -9.86
N VAL A 151 -26.09 2.55 -10.05
CA VAL A 151 -27.48 3.01 -9.87
C VAL A 151 -27.93 3.80 -11.08
N ARG A 152 -29.23 3.79 -11.38
CA ARG A 152 -29.78 4.42 -12.58
C ARG A 152 -30.33 5.80 -12.27
N LYS A 153 -29.63 6.83 -12.74
CA LYS A 153 -30.02 8.25 -12.58
C LYS A 153 -30.10 8.92 -13.96
N ASN A 154 -31.24 9.53 -14.25
CA ASN A 154 -31.56 10.18 -15.53
C ASN A 154 -31.21 9.30 -16.76
N LEU A 155 -31.72 8.07 -16.75
CA LEU A 155 -31.50 7.01 -17.75
C LEU A 155 -30.03 6.52 -17.93
N ARG A 156 -29.07 7.03 -17.15
CA ARG A 156 -27.66 6.59 -17.16
C ARG A 156 -27.33 5.74 -15.94
N LEU A 157 -26.43 4.77 -16.11
CA LEU A 157 -25.80 4.06 -15.00
C LEU A 157 -24.67 4.93 -14.43
N VAL A 158 -24.73 5.18 -13.12
CA VAL A 158 -23.75 5.97 -12.35
C VAL A 158 -23.22 5.09 -11.23
N TRP A 159 -21.91 5.10 -10.98
CA TRP A 159 -21.34 4.38 -9.85
C TRP A 159 -21.55 5.16 -8.54
N GLU A 160 -22.05 4.50 -7.50
CA GLU A 160 -22.15 5.05 -6.15
C GLU A 160 -21.57 4.08 -5.11
N TYR A 161 -21.05 4.65 -4.02
CA TYR A 161 -20.57 3.87 -2.87
C TYR A 161 -21.72 3.43 -1.97
N CYS A 162 -21.57 2.26 -1.35
CA CYS A 162 -22.59 1.70 -0.46
C CYS A 162 -22.36 2.06 0.99
N ASN A 163 -23.45 2.14 1.76
CA ASN A 163 -23.41 2.45 3.19
C ASN A 163 -23.08 1.18 4.01
N ILE A 164 -21.96 0.56 3.70
CA ILE A 164 -21.40 -0.57 4.45
C ILE A 164 -20.36 0.01 5.41
N PRO A 165 -20.40 -0.29 6.71
CA PRO A 165 -19.34 0.12 7.62
C PRO A 165 -18.02 -0.61 7.30
N LEU A 166 -16.90 0.01 7.64
CA LEU A 166 -15.66 -0.75 7.82
C LEU A 166 -15.84 -1.70 9.02
N CYS A 167 -15.08 -2.79 9.08
CA CYS A 167 -15.22 -3.74 10.20
C CYS A 167 -14.68 -3.13 11.51
N ASP A 168 -15.60 -2.62 12.32
CA ASP A 168 -15.34 -1.97 13.61
C ASP A 168 -14.83 -2.96 14.66
N PHE A 169 -13.52 -3.14 14.70
CA PHE A 169 -12.83 -3.64 15.88
C PHE A 169 -12.85 -2.54 16.96
N LYS A 170 -13.75 -2.69 17.93
CA LYS A 170 -14.01 -1.72 19.01
C LYS A 170 -12.72 -1.10 19.57
N SER A 171 -12.55 0.21 19.36
CA SER A 171 -11.58 1.01 20.12
C SER A 171 -11.86 0.90 21.62
N PRO A 172 -10.83 0.91 22.48
CA PRO A 172 -11.00 1.12 23.92
C PRO A 172 -11.76 2.42 24.18
N VAL A 173 -12.71 2.40 25.11
CA VAL A 173 -13.42 3.62 25.55
C VAL A 173 -12.47 4.42 26.44
N ASN A 174 -12.12 5.64 26.01
CA ASN A 174 -11.33 6.56 26.84
C ASN A 174 -12.16 7.04 28.05
N PRO A 175 -11.56 7.12 29.25
CA PRO A 175 -12.14 7.83 30.41
C PRO A 175 -12.28 9.34 30.18
N ALA A 176 -12.96 9.99 31.12
CA ALA A 176 -13.29 11.42 31.13
C ALA A 176 -12.06 12.37 31.09
N PRO A 177 -12.22 13.64 30.63
CA PRO A 177 -11.09 14.50 30.29
C PRO A 177 -10.35 15.09 31.50
N SER A 178 -9.02 15.12 31.39
CA SER A 178 -8.12 16.01 32.13
C SER A 178 -7.83 17.28 31.28
N PRO A 179 -7.24 18.36 31.84
CA PRO A 179 -7.13 19.64 31.13
C PRO A 179 -6.28 19.57 29.85
N ALA A 180 -6.67 20.36 28.84
CA ALA A 180 -6.24 20.18 27.45
C ALA A 180 -4.74 20.49 27.22
N PRO A 181 -3.97 19.56 26.63
CA PRO A 181 -2.64 19.83 26.07
C PRO A 181 -2.74 20.69 24.80
N THR A 182 -1.65 21.38 24.45
CA THR A 182 -1.51 22.06 23.14
C THR A 182 -1.54 21.03 22.01
N GLN A 183 -2.14 21.36 20.85
CA GLN A 183 -2.36 20.42 19.73
C GLN A 183 -1.14 19.57 19.34
N THR A 184 0.06 20.16 19.38
CA THR A 184 1.34 19.48 19.11
C THR A 184 1.63 18.33 20.08
N GLN A 185 1.31 18.48 21.37
CA GLN A 185 1.52 17.46 22.39
C GLN A 185 0.54 16.29 22.21
N THR A 186 -0.70 16.57 21.82
CA THR A 186 -1.70 15.53 21.52
C THR A 186 -1.27 14.70 20.31
N ALA A 187 -0.83 15.36 19.22
CA ALA A 187 -0.37 14.71 18.00
C ALA A 187 0.96 13.93 18.15
N GLU A 188 1.74 14.25 19.19
CA GLU A 188 2.90 13.47 19.60
C GLU A 188 2.45 12.19 20.33
N LEU A 189 1.54 12.30 21.31
CA LEU A 189 1.01 11.14 22.05
C LEU A 189 0.30 10.12 21.14
N THR A 190 -0.42 10.56 20.09
CA THR A 190 -1.14 9.70 19.14
C THR A 190 -0.31 9.17 17.96
N CYS A 191 0.94 9.62 17.78
CA CYS A 191 1.73 9.26 16.59
C CYS A 191 1.91 7.75 16.37
N GLY A 192 2.05 7.33 15.12
CA GLY A 192 2.33 5.94 14.77
C GLY A 192 1.18 4.97 15.03
N GLN A 193 0.00 5.47 15.39
CA GLN A 193 -1.22 4.68 15.54
C GLN A 193 -2.01 4.69 14.22
N ARG A 194 -2.63 3.55 13.89
CA ARG A 194 -3.56 3.42 12.75
C ARG A 194 -4.85 2.71 13.20
N PRO A 195 -6.01 2.98 12.58
CA PRO A 195 -7.25 2.32 12.95
C PRO A 195 -7.21 0.80 12.70
N GLY A 196 -7.46 0.02 13.76
CA GLY A 196 -7.53 -1.45 13.69
C GLY A 196 -6.19 -2.19 13.85
N ARG A 197 -6.28 -3.52 14.02
CA ARG A 197 -5.11 -4.42 14.04
C ARG A 197 -4.74 -4.86 12.63
N ARG A 198 -3.53 -5.44 12.50
CA ARG A 198 -2.97 -5.97 11.24
C ARG A 198 -4.01 -6.83 10.49
N GLN A 199 -4.36 -6.41 9.27
CA GLN A 199 -5.13 -7.22 8.32
C GLN A 199 -4.32 -8.49 7.96
N MET A 200 -5.00 -9.55 7.52
CA MET A 200 -4.35 -10.74 6.96
C MET A 200 -3.68 -10.37 5.63
N ARG A 201 -2.35 -10.24 5.63
CA ARG A 201 -1.59 -9.58 4.55
C ARG A 201 -1.43 -10.48 3.33
N ILE A 202 -1.88 -10.01 2.18
CA ILE A 202 -1.66 -10.67 0.89
C ILE A 202 -0.31 -10.24 0.34
N VAL A 203 0.58 -11.20 0.11
CA VAL A 203 1.90 -10.98 -0.50
C VAL A 203 1.73 -10.59 -1.97
N GLY A 204 2.32 -9.46 -2.41
CA GLY A 204 2.27 -9.03 -3.81
C GLY A 204 1.92 -7.55 -4.06
N GLY A 205 2.31 -6.63 -3.18
CA GLY A 205 2.07 -5.18 -3.35
C GLY A 205 0.59 -4.81 -3.29
N SER A 206 -0.06 -5.08 -2.14
CA SER A 206 -1.52 -5.07 -2.04
C SER A 206 -2.12 -3.65 -2.09
N VAL A 207 -3.28 -3.50 -2.75
CA VAL A 207 -4.02 -2.23 -2.79
C VAL A 207 -4.75 -2.02 -1.47
N VAL A 208 -4.47 -0.91 -0.81
CA VAL A 208 -4.94 -0.59 0.55
C VAL A 208 -5.67 0.74 0.61
N SER A 209 -6.49 0.91 1.64
CA SER A 209 -6.96 2.24 2.04
C SER A 209 -5.84 2.96 2.78
N VAL A 210 -5.80 4.29 2.69
CA VAL A 210 -4.93 5.16 3.50
C VAL A 210 -5.10 4.91 5.01
N LYS A 211 -6.21 4.33 5.50
CA LYS A 211 -6.33 3.90 6.90
C LYS A 211 -5.24 2.91 7.34
N SER A 212 -4.60 2.17 6.41
CA SER A 212 -3.44 1.33 6.70
C SER A 212 -2.15 2.14 6.94
N HIS A 213 -2.04 3.35 6.36
CA HIS A 213 -0.89 4.26 6.45
C HIS A 213 -1.38 5.72 6.54
N PRO A 214 -2.06 6.12 7.63
CA PRO A 214 -2.76 7.41 7.73
C PRO A 214 -1.82 8.63 7.78
N TRP A 215 -0.52 8.39 7.85
CA TRP A 215 0.57 9.36 7.71
C TRP A 215 1.00 9.59 6.25
N PHE A 216 0.50 8.83 5.27
CA PHE A 216 0.89 9.01 3.88
C PHE A 216 0.40 10.35 3.33
N ALA A 217 1.34 11.15 2.85
CA ALA A 217 1.11 12.46 2.25
C ALA A 217 1.39 12.38 0.74
N ALA A 218 0.36 12.56 -0.09
CA ALA A 218 0.51 12.59 -1.54
C ALA A 218 0.90 14.01 -1.99
N ILE A 219 2.10 14.17 -2.53
CA ILE A 219 2.64 15.46 -3.00
C ILE A 219 2.37 15.61 -4.49
N PHE A 220 1.71 16.70 -4.86
CA PHE A 220 1.37 17.02 -6.25
C PHE A 220 2.08 18.31 -6.71
N GLN A 221 2.38 18.35 -8.01
CA GLN A 221 2.87 19.54 -8.69
C GLN A 221 1.84 20.03 -9.73
N ARG A 222 1.48 21.31 -9.63
CA ARG A 222 0.65 22.02 -10.58
C ARG A 222 1.44 22.35 -11.84
N THR A 223 1.14 21.66 -12.94
CA THR A 223 1.54 22.06 -14.29
C THR A 223 0.52 23.05 -14.87
N ARG A 224 0.74 23.55 -16.10
CA ARG A 224 -0.05 24.65 -16.73
C ARG A 224 -1.57 24.50 -16.61
N GLN A 225 -2.09 23.27 -16.73
CA GLN A 225 -3.54 22.98 -16.75
C GLN A 225 -3.94 21.78 -15.87
N VAL A 226 -2.98 21.01 -15.34
CA VAL A 226 -3.24 19.75 -14.62
C VAL A 226 -2.32 19.64 -13.40
N GLU A 227 -2.89 19.19 -12.28
CA GLU A 227 -2.17 18.83 -11.07
C GLU A 227 -1.74 17.36 -11.16
N VAL A 228 -0.43 17.11 -11.02
CA VAL A 228 0.20 15.81 -11.31
C VAL A 228 0.85 15.28 -10.04
N PHE A 229 0.57 14.03 -9.68
CA PHE A 229 1.25 13.36 -8.56
C PHE A 229 2.75 13.24 -8.84
N LEU A 230 3.57 13.62 -7.86
CA LEU A 230 5.03 13.68 -8.00
C LEU A 230 5.73 12.71 -7.05
N CYS A 231 5.43 12.80 -5.75
CA CYS A 231 6.10 12.05 -4.70
C CYS A 231 5.14 11.68 -3.56
N GLY A 232 5.51 10.66 -2.79
CA GLY A 232 4.98 10.42 -1.46
C GLY A 232 5.61 11.31 -0.39
N GLY A 233 5.18 11.10 0.84
CA GLY A 233 5.60 11.85 2.02
C GLY A 233 5.02 11.24 3.29
N SER A 234 5.56 11.65 4.43
CA SER A 234 5.17 11.19 5.76
C SER A 234 4.80 12.36 6.66
N LEU A 235 3.56 12.43 7.13
CA LEU A 235 3.10 13.44 8.09
C LEU A 235 3.74 13.15 9.46
N ILE A 236 4.70 13.99 9.88
CA ILE A 236 5.43 13.83 11.15
C ILE A 236 4.84 14.71 12.27
N SER A 237 4.12 15.77 11.91
CA SER A 237 3.30 16.58 12.81
C SER A 237 2.21 17.29 12.00
N PRO A 238 1.18 17.91 12.63
CA PRO A 238 0.05 18.45 11.89
C PRO A 238 0.36 19.45 10.76
N CYS A 239 1.48 20.18 10.84
CA CYS A 239 1.91 21.17 9.84
C CYS A 239 3.14 20.75 9.03
N TRP A 240 3.69 19.56 9.23
CA TRP A 240 4.99 19.16 8.66
C TRP A 240 4.98 17.75 8.07
N VAL A 241 5.40 17.67 6.81
CA VAL A 241 5.60 16.42 6.06
C VAL A 241 7.09 16.23 5.77
N LEU A 242 7.62 15.05 6.06
CA LEU A 242 8.96 14.61 5.69
C LEU A 242 8.90 13.82 4.37
N THR A 243 9.82 14.09 3.46
CA THR A 243 9.87 13.49 2.11
C THR A 243 11.31 13.55 1.57
N ALA A 244 11.53 13.20 0.30
CA ALA A 244 12.84 13.23 -0.35
C ALA A 244 13.16 14.62 -0.93
N ALA A 245 14.45 14.97 -1.05
CA ALA A 245 14.91 16.23 -1.63
C ALA A 245 14.81 16.26 -3.16
N HIS A 246 15.06 15.12 -3.83
CA HIS A 246 15.00 15.02 -5.29
C HIS A 246 13.61 15.35 -5.87
N CYS A 247 12.56 15.27 -5.05
CA CYS A 247 11.21 15.73 -5.38
C CYS A 247 11.12 17.25 -5.65
N PHE A 248 12.13 18.04 -5.26
CA PHE A 248 12.16 19.50 -5.40
C PHE A 248 13.46 20.04 -6.04
N ASP A 249 14.21 19.16 -6.71
CA ASP A 249 15.49 19.48 -7.36
C ASP A 249 15.35 20.48 -8.53
N GLY A 250 16.47 20.94 -9.10
CA GLY A 250 16.48 21.85 -10.25
C GLY A 250 15.93 23.26 -9.94
N GLY A 251 15.95 23.67 -8.67
CA GLY A 251 15.42 24.96 -8.22
C GLY A 251 13.90 24.97 -7.99
N LEU A 252 13.22 23.82 -8.04
CA LEU A 252 11.77 23.73 -7.86
C LEU A 252 11.31 24.12 -6.45
N GLN A 253 12.13 23.95 -5.41
CA GLN A 253 11.81 24.40 -4.04
C GLN A 253 11.53 25.91 -3.95
N SER A 254 12.15 26.73 -4.80
CA SER A 254 11.86 28.18 -4.90
C SER A 254 10.43 28.47 -5.38
N ARG A 255 9.78 27.49 -6.03
CA ARG A 255 8.44 27.60 -6.64
C ARG A 255 7.38 26.89 -5.80
N LYS A 256 7.49 26.94 -4.47
CA LYS A 256 6.56 26.32 -3.49
C LYS A 256 5.07 26.48 -3.79
N GLN A 257 4.67 27.60 -4.40
CA GLN A 257 3.31 27.90 -4.89
C GLN A 257 2.75 26.91 -5.93
N LEU A 258 3.63 26.14 -6.62
CA LEU A 258 3.25 25.09 -7.55
C LEU A 258 2.89 23.77 -6.87
N PHE A 259 3.11 23.64 -5.56
CA PHE A 259 2.96 22.37 -4.85
C PHE A 259 1.74 22.34 -3.94
N SER A 260 1.10 21.17 -3.89
CA SER A 260 0.05 20.84 -2.93
C SER A 260 0.33 19.49 -2.28
N VAL A 261 -0.26 19.29 -1.10
CA VAL A 261 -0.18 18.03 -0.35
C VAL A 261 -1.59 17.57 -0.06
N VAL A 262 -1.91 16.31 -0.35
CA VAL A 262 -3.19 15.70 0.01
C VAL A 262 -2.94 14.56 1.00
N LEU A 263 -3.42 14.76 2.23
CA LEU A 263 -3.47 13.74 3.28
C LEU A 263 -4.77 12.94 3.13
N GLY A 264 -4.81 11.69 3.58
CA GLY A 264 -6.03 10.87 3.52
C GLY A 264 -6.40 10.36 2.12
N LYS A 265 -5.49 10.44 1.15
CA LYS A 265 -5.74 10.02 -0.24
C LYS A 265 -5.48 8.53 -0.45
N SER A 266 -6.51 7.77 -0.82
CA SER A 266 -6.38 6.33 -1.15
C SER A 266 -6.35 6.04 -2.66
N SER A 267 -6.71 7.02 -3.51
CA SER A 267 -6.74 6.88 -4.98
C SER A 267 -6.40 8.22 -5.64
N LEU A 268 -5.58 8.20 -6.71
CA LEU A 268 -5.15 9.42 -7.41
C LEU A 268 -6.24 10.03 -8.29
N ASN A 269 -7.12 9.19 -8.86
CA ASN A 269 -8.10 9.61 -9.88
C ASN A 269 -9.52 9.85 -9.33
N GLN A 270 -9.70 9.71 -8.01
CA GLN A 270 -10.94 9.94 -7.29
C GLN A 270 -10.66 10.91 -6.14
N MET A 271 -11.69 11.58 -5.63
CA MET A 271 -11.60 12.49 -4.48
C MET A 271 -12.62 12.04 -3.43
N ASP A 272 -12.17 11.71 -2.22
CA ASP A 272 -13.07 11.43 -1.09
C ASP A 272 -13.08 12.62 -0.12
N SER A 273 -14.05 13.51 -0.26
CA SER A 273 -14.17 14.73 0.56
C SER A 273 -14.51 14.47 2.03
N ALA A 274 -14.77 13.22 2.43
CA ALA A 274 -14.91 12.82 3.83
C ALA A 274 -13.59 12.33 4.47
N ALA A 275 -12.54 12.08 3.65
CA ALA A 275 -11.25 11.55 4.09
C ALA A 275 -10.06 12.45 3.73
N GLU A 276 -10.12 13.15 2.59
CA GLU A 276 -8.98 13.90 2.04
C GLU A 276 -8.86 15.32 2.62
N GLN A 277 -7.65 15.67 3.07
CA GLN A 277 -7.30 17.02 3.50
C GLN A 277 -6.20 17.59 2.61
N THR A 278 -6.57 18.49 1.69
CA THR A 278 -5.64 19.17 0.78
C THR A 278 -5.07 20.45 1.39
N PHE A 279 -3.75 20.61 1.34
CA PHE A 279 -3.02 21.82 1.76
C PHE A 279 -2.15 22.37 0.63
N ARG A 280 -1.87 23.67 0.66
CA ARG A 280 -0.78 24.28 -0.10
C ARG A 280 0.52 24.18 0.70
N VAL A 281 1.63 24.43 0.04
CA VAL A 281 2.96 24.45 0.69
C VAL A 281 3.35 25.87 1.09
N GLU A 282 3.49 26.09 2.39
CA GLU A 282 4.01 27.35 2.96
C GLU A 282 5.51 27.47 2.72
N GLU A 283 6.27 26.38 2.86
CA GLU A 283 7.73 26.34 2.70
C GLU A 283 8.28 24.95 2.41
N ILE A 284 9.45 24.87 1.77
CA ILE A 284 10.17 23.64 1.44
C ILE A 284 11.62 23.81 1.90
N PHE A 285 12.08 22.93 2.79
CA PHE A 285 13.46 22.87 3.25
C PHE A 285 14.10 21.60 2.71
N ILE A 286 14.99 21.75 1.73
CA ILE A 286 15.93 20.69 1.32
C ILE A 286 17.09 20.68 2.34
N HIS A 287 17.61 19.51 2.69
CA HIS A 287 18.80 19.40 3.54
C HIS A 287 20.01 20.09 2.90
N GLU A 288 20.72 20.93 3.66
CA GLU A 288 21.79 21.80 3.16
C GLU A 288 22.93 21.05 2.45
N GLU A 289 23.18 19.82 2.86
CA GLU A 289 24.19 18.92 2.28
C GLU A 289 23.63 17.94 1.23
N TYR A 290 22.39 18.13 0.73
CA TYR A 290 21.85 17.33 -0.37
C TYR A 290 22.66 17.55 -1.65
N ASN A 291 23.15 16.47 -2.27
CA ASN A 291 23.90 16.56 -3.51
C ASN A 291 23.67 15.35 -4.41
N ASN A 292 23.11 15.59 -5.60
CA ASN A 292 22.88 14.58 -6.64
C ASN A 292 23.89 14.67 -7.81
N SER A 293 24.92 15.53 -7.72
CA SER A 293 25.88 15.75 -8.82
C SER A 293 26.70 14.49 -9.19
N GLN A 294 26.73 13.49 -8.32
CA GLN A 294 27.40 12.19 -8.52
C GLN A 294 26.40 11.03 -8.65
N GLY A 295 25.09 11.29 -8.68
CA GLY A 295 24.05 10.26 -8.79
C GLY A 295 23.84 9.38 -7.55
N ASN A 296 24.53 9.65 -6.43
CA ASN A 296 24.42 8.86 -5.19
C ASN A 296 23.29 9.32 -4.25
N TYR A 297 22.65 10.48 -4.50
CA TYR A 297 21.56 11.03 -3.68
C TYR A 297 21.91 11.19 -2.18
N ASN A 298 23.16 11.53 -1.85
CA ASN A 298 23.51 11.73 -0.44
C ASN A 298 22.72 12.90 0.17
N ASN A 299 22.21 12.69 1.38
CA ASN A 299 21.31 13.60 2.09
C ASN A 299 19.97 13.92 1.36
N ASP A 300 19.42 12.96 0.61
CA ASP A 300 18.12 13.08 -0.05
C ASP A 300 16.92 13.08 0.93
N ILE A 301 16.76 14.19 1.64
CA ILE A 301 15.68 14.42 2.60
C ILE A 301 15.24 15.89 2.58
N ALA A 302 13.92 16.09 2.68
CA ALA A 302 13.29 17.41 2.70
C ALA A 302 12.10 17.47 3.65
N LEU A 303 11.83 18.67 4.15
CA LEU A 303 10.65 19.02 4.94
C LEU A 303 9.74 19.96 4.15
N VAL A 304 8.44 19.67 4.18
CA VAL A 304 7.38 20.47 3.56
C VAL A 304 6.48 21.00 4.67
N LYS A 305 6.40 22.33 4.78
CA LYS A 305 5.54 23.03 5.72
C LYS A 305 4.19 23.33 5.08
N LEU A 306 3.09 22.98 5.74
CA LEU A 306 1.73 23.11 5.21
C LEU A 306 1.13 24.50 5.50
N GLU A 307 0.52 25.14 4.49
CA GLU A 307 -0.18 26.42 4.64
C GLU A 307 -1.42 26.25 5.54
N ALA A 308 -1.39 26.85 6.73
CA ALA A 308 -2.44 26.72 7.73
C ALA A 308 -3.77 27.39 7.29
N LYS A 309 -4.83 26.60 7.21
CA LYS A 309 -6.20 27.07 6.95
C LYS A 309 -6.84 27.55 8.23
N GLN A 310 -7.26 28.81 8.28
CA GLN A 310 -7.91 29.41 9.46
C GLN A 310 -7.08 29.23 10.77
N GLY A 311 -5.75 29.23 10.66
CA GLY A 311 -4.83 29.02 11.79
C GLY A 311 -4.60 27.55 12.20
N LYS A 312 -5.12 26.57 11.45
CA LYS A 312 -4.88 25.13 11.68
C LYS A 312 -4.29 24.45 10.44
N CYS A 313 -3.53 23.38 10.67
CA CYS A 313 -3.04 22.49 9.62
C CYS A 313 -3.93 21.22 9.55
N SER A 314 -3.37 20.02 9.49
CA SER A 314 -4.18 18.78 9.45
C SER A 314 -4.94 18.51 10.76
N GLU A 315 -6.19 18.09 10.67
CA GLU A 315 -6.95 17.60 11.83
C GLU A 315 -6.88 16.05 11.89
N GLU A 316 -6.67 15.47 13.08
CA GLU A 316 -6.51 14.02 13.23
C GLU A 316 -7.84 13.30 12.95
N THR A 317 -7.79 12.26 12.12
CA THR A 317 -8.93 11.41 11.76
C THR A 317 -8.48 9.96 11.61
N ASP A 318 -9.36 9.06 11.17
CA ASP A 318 -8.94 7.71 10.78
C ASP A 318 -8.10 7.65 9.50
N TRP A 319 -8.17 8.67 8.64
CA TRP A 319 -7.49 8.73 7.35
C TRP A 319 -6.22 9.59 7.39
N VAL A 320 -6.08 10.44 8.42
CA VAL A 320 -5.01 11.43 8.58
C VAL A 320 -4.50 11.39 10.02
N ARG A 321 -3.28 10.88 10.23
CA ARG A 321 -2.58 10.79 11.53
C ARG A 321 -1.08 10.97 11.36
N THR A 322 -0.39 11.33 12.43
CA THR A 322 1.09 11.46 12.43
C THR A 322 1.77 10.08 12.50
N VAL A 323 2.96 9.96 11.92
CA VAL A 323 3.90 8.85 12.20
C VAL A 323 4.92 9.30 13.25
N CYS A 324 5.35 8.39 14.13
CA CYS A 324 6.42 8.71 15.08
C CYS A 324 7.79 8.74 14.40
N LEU A 325 8.68 9.61 14.85
CA LEU A 325 10.10 9.50 14.55
C LEU A 325 10.78 8.56 15.57
N PRO A 326 11.70 7.68 15.13
CA PRO A 326 12.58 6.95 16.03
C PRO A 326 13.63 7.91 16.63
N PRO A 327 14.21 7.60 17.80
CA PRO A 327 15.22 8.44 18.43
C PRO A 327 16.53 8.47 17.61
N PRO A 328 17.38 9.50 17.80
CA PRO A 328 18.64 9.63 17.07
C PRO A 328 19.50 8.37 17.13
N GLN A 329 20.16 8.04 16.01
CA GLN A 329 21.08 6.90 15.85
C GLN A 329 20.47 5.51 16.15
N ARG A 330 19.14 5.38 16.29
CA ARG A 330 18.46 4.11 16.61
C ARG A 330 18.43 3.14 15.42
N ARG A 331 19.54 2.44 15.15
CA ARG A 331 19.59 1.44 14.07
C ARG A 331 18.62 0.26 14.32
N LEU A 332 17.88 -0.10 13.27
CA LEU A 332 17.23 -1.40 13.12
C LEU A 332 18.29 -2.50 12.91
N GLN A 333 17.89 -3.77 13.07
CA GLN A 333 18.75 -4.92 12.77
C GLN A 333 18.49 -5.43 11.34
N PRO A 334 19.49 -5.93 10.61
CA PRO A 334 19.25 -6.59 9.32
C PRO A 334 18.25 -7.75 9.44
N GLY A 335 17.48 -7.99 8.39
CA GLY A 335 16.44 -9.02 8.34
C GLY A 335 15.12 -8.66 9.07
N VAL A 336 14.98 -7.47 9.67
CA VAL A 336 13.66 -7.05 10.20
C VAL A 336 12.76 -6.58 9.07
N THR A 337 11.52 -7.08 9.06
CA THR A 337 10.49 -6.66 8.11
C THR A 337 9.94 -5.28 8.46
N CYS A 338 9.93 -4.41 7.46
CA CYS A 338 9.34 -3.08 7.47
C CYS A 338 8.15 -3.04 6.48
N GLU A 339 7.35 -1.98 6.58
CA GLU A 339 6.23 -1.70 5.68
C GLU A 339 6.54 -0.42 4.90
N ILE A 340 6.39 -0.48 3.57
CA ILE A 340 6.46 0.69 2.67
C ILE A 340 5.10 0.93 2.04
N ALA A 341 4.78 2.20 1.73
CA ALA A 341 3.53 2.56 1.08
C ALA A 341 3.71 3.69 0.06
N GLY A 342 2.96 3.65 -1.03
CA GLY A 342 3.04 4.65 -2.09
C GLY A 342 2.11 4.41 -3.28
N PHE A 343 2.26 5.25 -4.31
CA PHE A 343 1.53 5.20 -5.58
C PHE A 343 2.47 4.84 -6.75
N GLY A 344 3.63 4.26 -6.48
CA GLY A 344 4.66 3.98 -7.47
C GLY A 344 4.22 3.16 -8.67
N LYS A 345 5.07 3.13 -9.68
CA LYS A 345 4.86 2.31 -10.88
C LYS A 345 4.87 0.84 -10.50
N GLU A 346 3.80 0.13 -10.85
CA GLU A 346 3.64 -1.30 -10.52
C GLU A 346 4.68 -2.21 -11.20
N ARG A 347 5.35 -1.70 -12.24
CA ARG A 347 6.48 -2.33 -12.94
C ARG A 347 7.42 -1.26 -13.47
N HIS A 348 8.72 -1.56 -13.51
CA HIS A 348 9.69 -0.72 -14.22
C HIS A 348 9.29 -0.53 -15.69
N GLY A 349 9.55 0.64 -16.26
CA GLY A 349 9.12 1.00 -17.62
C GLY A 349 7.64 1.38 -17.79
N SER A 350 6.78 1.25 -16.75
CA SER A 350 5.39 1.73 -16.84
C SER A 350 5.32 3.22 -17.19
N SER A 351 4.36 3.60 -18.03
CA SER A 351 4.05 5.01 -18.34
C SER A 351 3.14 5.67 -17.30
N ARG A 352 2.61 4.92 -16.33
CA ARG A 352 1.67 5.42 -15.31
C ARG A 352 1.99 4.90 -13.90
N PHE A 353 1.82 5.78 -12.93
CA PHE A 353 1.77 5.47 -11.49
C PHE A 353 0.55 4.62 -11.14
N SER A 354 0.61 3.83 -10.06
CA SER A 354 -0.56 3.10 -9.59
C SER A 354 -1.67 4.09 -9.22
N GLN A 355 -2.90 3.73 -9.56
CA GLN A 355 -4.05 4.63 -9.37
C GLN A 355 -4.57 4.60 -7.93
N ASN A 356 -4.16 3.63 -7.12
CA ASN A 356 -4.57 3.45 -5.74
C ASN A 356 -3.32 3.27 -4.86
N LEU A 357 -3.46 3.60 -3.57
CA LEU A 357 -2.38 3.42 -2.61
C LEU A 357 -2.07 1.93 -2.47
N ARG A 358 -0.79 1.57 -2.51
CA ARG A 358 -0.31 0.20 -2.28
C ARG A 358 0.58 0.15 -1.05
N GLU A 359 0.60 -1.01 -0.40
CA GLU A 359 1.62 -1.36 0.59
C GLU A 359 2.42 -2.59 0.14
N ALA A 360 3.70 -2.61 0.48
CA ALA A 360 4.56 -3.78 0.38
C ALA A 360 5.36 -3.96 1.68
N GLN A 361 5.84 -5.18 1.91
CA GLN A 361 6.76 -5.47 3.00
C GLN A 361 8.17 -5.65 2.44
N VAL A 362 9.17 -5.05 3.09
CA VAL A 362 10.58 -5.16 2.71
C VAL A 362 11.41 -5.46 3.95
N ASP A 363 12.39 -6.36 3.83
CA ASP A 363 13.30 -6.70 4.92
C ASP A 363 14.58 -5.87 4.81
N LEU A 364 15.12 -5.44 5.95
CA LEU A 364 16.33 -4.62 5.99
C LEU A 364 17.56 -5.41 5.50
N VAL A 365 18.19 -4.94 4.43
CA VAL A 365 19.47 -5.50 3.95
C VAL A 365 20.60 -4.91 4.81
N ALA A 366 21.61 -5.73 5.11
CA ALA A 366 22.74 -5.29 5.92
C ALA A 366 23.60 -4.24 5.17
N ASP A 367 24.13 -3.26 5.92
CA ASP A 367 24.89 -2.12 5.37
C ASP A 367 26.13 -2.59 4.57
N ASP A 368 26.78 -3.68 5.01
CA ASP A 368 27.93 -4.31 4.36
C ASP A 368 27.55 -5.06 3.07
N VAL A 369 26.44 -5.81 3.08
CA VAL A 369 25.91 -6.50 1.91
C VAL A 369 25.53 -5.51 0.81
N CYS A 370 24.87 -4.40 1.15
CA CYS A 370 24.47 -3.40 0.15
C CYS A 370 25.67 -2.64 -0.47
N ARG A 371 26.80 -2.58 0.26
CA ARG A 371 28.08 -1.99 -0.19
C ARG A 371 28.96 -2.97 -0.99
N GLN A 372 28.50 -4.17 -1.30
CA GLN A 372 29.23 -5.10 -2.17
C GLN A 372 29.21 -4.62 -3.63
N GLU A 373 30.25 -4.97 -4.40
CA GLU A 373 30.42 -4.62 -5.82
C GLU A 373 29.24 -5.11 -6.70
N GLY A 374 28.67 -6.28 -6.39
CA GLY A 374 27.47 -6.78 -7.08
C GLY A 374 26.19 -5.97 -6.80
N TYR A 375 26.18 -5.21 -5.70
CA TYR A 375 25.12 -4.30 -5.28
C TYR A 375 25.52 -2.86 -5.67
N TYR A 376 25.71 -1.95 -4.73
CA TYR A 376 25.91 -0.52 -5.01
C TYR A 376 27.31 0.00 -4.69
N SER A 377 28.24 -0.86 -4.26
CA SER A 377 29.62 -0.46 -3.94
C SER A 377 29.65 0.73 -2.96
N ASP A 378 30.49 1.71 -3.24
CA ASP A 378 30.74 2.98 -2.56
C ASP A 378 29.60 4.01 -2.64
N MET A 379 28.54 3.77 -3.41
CA MET A 379 27.41 4.71 -3.52
C MET A 379 26.54 4.80 -2.24
N ILE A 380 26.63 3.81 -1.33
CA ILE A 380 25.79 3.73 -0.12
C ILE A 380 26.50 4.36 1.08
N THR A 381 26.20 5.62 1.37
CA THR A 381 26.74 6.35 2.54
C THR A 381 26.13 5.85 3.86
N ASP A 382 26.66 6.25 5.03
CA ASP A 382 26.06 5.89 6.33
C ASP A 382 24.71 6.59 6.60
N ASN A 383 24.38 7.59 5.78
CA ASN A 383 23.09 8.27 5.75
C ASN A 383 22.02 7.52 4.96
N MET A 384 22.36 6.37 4.36
CA MET A 384 21.45 5.48 3.65
C MET A 384 21.35 4.12 4.33
N PHE A 385 20.30 3.38 4.00
CA PHE A 385 20.25 1.93 4.14
C PHE A 385 19.44 1.34 2.98
N CYS A 386 19.48 0.01 2.85
CA CYS A 386 18.79 -0.72 1.79
C CYS A 386 17.73 -1.66 2.35
N ALA A 387 16.62 -1.84 1.66
CA ALA A 387 15.60 -2.84 2.02
C ALA A 387 14.86 -3.35 0.78
N ALA A 388 14.60 -4.65 0.72
CA ALA A 388 13.90 -5.29 -0.40
C ALA A 388 13.14 -6.54 0.06
N ARG A 389 12.33 -7.14 -0.83
CA ARG A 389 11.81 -8.50 -0.60
C ARG A 389 12.96 -9.53 -0.67
N PRO A 390 13.02 -10.53 0.24
CA PRO A 390 13.91 -11.68 0.09
C PRO A 390 13.67 -12.49 -1.19
N ASP A 391 12.45 -12.48 -1.71
CA ASP A 391 12.04 -13.12 -2.96
C ASP A 391 12.23 -12.25 -4.22
N TRP A 392 12.74 -11.01 -4.06
CA TRP A 392 12.93 -10.01 -5.12
C TRP A 392 11.68 -9.71 -5.97
N SER A 393 10.46 -10.06 -5.53
CA SER A 393 9.24 -9.89 -6.33
C SER A 393 8.63 -8.49 -6.27
N GLN A 394 8.96 -7.71 -5.23
CA GLN A 394 8.53 -6.32 -5.02
C GLN A 394 9.69 -5.51 -4.44
N ASP A 395 9.67 -4.21 -4.69
CA ASP A 395 10.55 -3.20 -4.11
C ASP A 395 9.87 -1.83 -4.22
N ALA A 396 10.45 -0.79 -3.61
CA ALA A 396 10.08 0.58 -3.91
C ALA A 396 10.37 0.91 -5.39
N CYS A 397 9.50 1.69 -6.03
CA CYS A 397 9.62 2.03 -7.45
C CYS A 397 9.44 3.53 -7.71
N THR A 398 9.65 3.96 -8.95
CA THR A 398 9.45 5.37 -9.35
C THR A 398 8.04 5.82 -9.00
N GLY A 399 7.92 6.86 -8.16
CA GLY A 399 6.64 7.37 -7.63
C GLY A 399 6.31 6.91 -6.20
N ASP A 400 7.08 5.99 -5.61
CA ASP A 400 7.12 5.79 -4.15
C ASP A 400 8.12 6.75 -3.48
N SER A 401 8.98 7.40 -4.27
CA SER A 401 9.88 8.52 -3.90
C SER A 401 9.29 9.43 -2.82
N GLY A 402 10.04 9.67 -1.75
CA GLY A 402 9.61 10.46 -0.59
C GLY A 402 8.65 9.76 0.37
N GLY A 403 8.12 8.59 -0.01
CA GLY A 403 7.19 7.80 0.79
C GLY A 403 7.81 7.17 2.05
N PRO A 404 6.96 6.72 2.99
CA PRO A 404 7.38 6.12 4.25
C PRO A 404 7.97 4.72 4.09
N LEU A 405 9.06 4.44 4.82
CA LEU A 405 9.39 3.11 5.33
C LEU A 405 9.23 3.12 6.86
N VAL A 406 8.26 2.33 7.35
CA VAL A 406 7.90 2.24 8.78
C VAL A 406 8.13 0.85 9.36
N HIS A 407 8.44 0.79 10.65
CA HIS A 407 8.56 -0.45 11.41
C HIS A 407 7.77 -0.37 12.72
N GLU A 408 7.16 -1.49 13.14
CA GLU A 408 6.27 -1.56 14.30
C GLU A 408 7.06 -1.95 15.56
N VAL A 409 7.20 -1.01 16.50
CA VAL A 409 7.83 -1.24 17.79
C VAL A 409 6.77 -1.17 18.88
N GLN A 410 6.55 -2.29 19.58
CA GLN A 410 5.54 -2.45 20.64
C GLN A 410 4.12 -1.96 20.26
N GLY A 411 3.70 -2.19 19.00
CA GLY A 411 2.37 -1.83 18.49
C GLY A 411 2.23 -0.39 17.98
N ARG A 412 3.33 0.37 17.89
CA ARG A 412 3.38 1.74 17.36
C ARG A 412 4.35 1.81 16.17
N LEU A 413 3.96 2.52 15.10
CA LEU A 413 4.75 2.62 13.85
C LEU A 413 5.70 3.81 13.90
N PHE A 414 6.97 3.56 13.59
CA PHE A 414 8.04 4.56 13.54
C PHE A 414 8.65 4.65 12.14
N LEU A 415 8.87 5.87 11.67
CA LEU A 415 9.44 6.18 10.35
C LEU A 415 10.97 6.06 10.38
N PHE A 416 11.51 4.93 9.92
CA PHE A 416 12.95 4.70 9.89
C PHE A 416 13.61 5.12 8.58
N GLY A 417 12.87 5.09 7.47
CA GLY A 417 13.36 5.49 6.16
C GLY A 417 12.40 6.37 5.38
N VAL A 418 12.96 7.18 4.49
CA VAL A 418 12.27 7.84 3.39
C VAL A 418 12.73 7.18 2.09
N VAL A 419 11.80 6.77 1.22
CA VAL A 419 12.13 6.19 -0.10
C VAL A 419 12.92 7.20 -0.92
N SER A 420 14.13 6.83 -1.36
CA SER A 420 15.04 7.73 -2.06
C SER A 420 15.26 7.28 -3.52
N TRP A 421 16.04 6.22 -3.76
CA TRP A 421 16.36 5.75 -5.11
C TRP A 421 16.50 4.22 -5.20
N GLY A 422 16.76 3.70 -6.39
CA GLY A 422 17.03 2.28 -6.62
C GLY A 422 17.31 1.99 -8.10
N ASP A 423 18.14 0.98 -8.38
CA ASP A 423 18.47 0.55 -9.75
C ASP A 423 17.30 -0.24 -10.36
N ARG A 424 16.33 0.52 -10.89
CA ARG A 424 15.03 0.01 -11.37
C ARG A 424 14.21 -0.50 -10.17
N CYS A 425 13.23 -1.35 -10.42
CA CYS A 425 12.27 -1.78 -9.39
C CYS A 425 12.26 -3.30 -9.33
N ALA A 426 12.48 -3.88 -8.14
CA ALA A 426 12.49 -5.32 -7.90
C ALA A 426 13.47 -6.08 -8.80
N VAL A 427 14.72 -5.61 -8.87
CA VAL A 427 15.82 -6.28 -9.58
C VAL A 427 16.70 -7.01 -8.56
N GLN A 428 17.06 -8.26 -8.86
CA GLN A 428 17.90 -9.06 -7.98
C GLN A 428 19.25 -8.37 -7.71
N ASN A 429 19.67 -8.34 -6.44
CA ASN A 429 20.86 -7.64 -5.94
C ASN A 429 20.84 -6.10 -6.17
N ARG A 430 19.66 -5.52 -6.43
CA ARG A 430 19.45 -4.06 -6.56
C ARG A 430 18.27 -3.61 -5.69
N PRO A 431 18.42 -3.66 -4.35
CA PRO A 431 17.37 -3.28 -3.41
C PRO A 431 17.08 -1.77 -3.44
N GLY A 432 15.88 -1.37 -3.02
CA GLY A 432 15.56 0.03 -2.78
C GLY A 432 16.47 0.66 -1.73
N VAL A 433 16.84 1.92 -1.94
CA VAL A 433 17.70 2.73 -1.08
C VAL A 433 16.88 3.82 -0.41
N TYR A 434 17.08 3.97 0.90
CA TYR A 434 16.26 4.81 1.77
C TYR A 434 17.15 5.77 2.57
N ALA A 435 16.76 7.04 2.68
CA ALA A 435 17.42 8.01 3.54
C ALA A 435 17.16 7.66 5.02
N ARG A 436 18.23 7.54 5.81
CA ARG A 436 18.21 7.01 7.18
C ARG A 436 17.73 8.08 8.17
N VAL A 437 16.44 8.12 8.46
CA VAL A 437 15.77 9.17 9.25
C VAL A 437 16.44 9.40 10.63
N THR A 438 16.97 8.34 11.24
CA THR A 438 17.68 8.39 12.54
C THR A 438 18.94 9.27 12.57
N ASN A 439 19.43 9.70 11.41
CA ASN A 439 20.58 10.60 11.30
C ASN A 439 20.13 12.08 11.23
N TYR A 440 18.88 12.34 10.82
CA TYR A 440 18.35 13.67 10.54
C TYR A 440 17.52 14.27 11.67
N ASN A 441 17.29 13.55 12.77
CA ASN A 441 16.54 14.02 13.94
C ASN A 441 16.91 15.46 14.36
N LYS A 442 18.21 15.77 14.47
CA LYS A 442 18.69 17.11 14.83
C LYS A 442 18.18 18.17 13.84
N TRP A 443 18.43 17.97 12.56
CA TRP A 443 18.00 18.85 11.48
C TRP A 443 16.47 19.01 11.44
N ILE A 444 15.72 17.92 11.63
CA ILE A 444 14.26 17.96 11.72
C ILE A 444 13.82 18.84 12.92
N GLY A 445 14.43 18.67 14.09
CA GLY A 445 14.15 19.50 15.27
C GLY A 445 14.46 20.98 15.03
N GLU A 446 15.60 21.28 14.40
CA GLU A 446 16.04 22.65 14.08
C GLU A 446 15.15 23.34 13.03
N LYS A 447 14.70 22.64 11.98
CA LYS A 447 13.81 23.20 10.95
C LYS A 447 12.36 23.34 11.39
N THR A 448 11.85 22.39 12.19
CA THR A 448 10.43 22.36 12.59
C THR A 448 10.15 23.11 13.90
N GLY A 449 11.16 23.28 14.75
CA GLY A 449 11.00 23.69 16.15
C GLY A 449 10.49 22.57 17.07
N LEU A 450 10.26 21.36 16.56
CA LEU A 450 9.58 20.26 17.26
C LEU A 450 10.59 19.29 17.88
N ALA A 451 11.41 19.81 18.79
CA ALA A 451 12.49 19.07 19.44
C ALA A 451 12.05 17.78 20.16
N SER A 452 10.81 17.72 20.66
CA SER A 452 10.25 16.53 21.32
C SER A 452 9.97 15.38 20.34
N ILE A 453 9.22 15.66 19.26
CA ILE A 453 8.99 14.72 18.15
C ILE A 453 10.34 14.29 17.55
N ALA A 454 11.25 15.24 17.34
CA ALA A 454 12.61 14.98 16.85
C ALA A 454 13.46 14.10 17.79
N ALA A 455 13.25 14.15 19.11
CA ALA A 455 13.94 13.28 20.06
C ALA A 455 13.42 11.82 20.04
N GLY A 456 12.27 11.55 19.41
CA GLY A 456 11.65 10.23 19.40
C GLY A 456 11.08 9.80 20.76
N THR A 457 10.55 10.77 21.53
CA THR A 457 9.95 10.62 22.87
C THR A 457 9.00 9.43 23.05
N MET A 458 8.20 9.10 22.02
CA MET A 458 7.24 7.99 22.06
C MET A 458 7.87 6.62 21.82
N PHE A 459 9.17 6.53 21.58
CA PHE A 459 9.89 5.28 21.42
C PHE A 459 10.08 4.59 22.78
N PRO A 460 9.75 3.30 22.92
CA PRO A 460 9.89 2.61 24.20
C PRO A 460 11.32 2.63 24.75
N LEU A 461 11.46 3.10 25.98
CA LEU A 461 12.64 2.85 26.79
C LEU A 461 12.76 1.34 27.06
N LYS A 462 14.00 0.87 27.25
CA LYS A 462 14.33 -0.53 27.58
C LYS A 462 14.43 -0.73 29.09
#